data_AF-A0A1J7BXC7-F1
#
_entry.id   AF-A0A1J7BXC7-F1
#
_cell.length_a   1.000
_cell.length_b   1.000
_cell.length_c   1.000
_cell.angle_alpha   90.00
_cell.angle_beta   90.00
_cell.angle_gamma   90.00
#
_symmetry.space_group_name_H-M   'P 1'
#
loop_
_entity.id
_entity.type
_entity.pdbx_description
1 polymer ?
#
loop_
_entity_poly.entity_id
_entity_poly.type
_entity_poly.pdbx_seq_one_letter_code
_entity_poly.pdbx_strand_id
1 'polypeptide(L)'
;MKAINYLNYFFVGLPLLLVVLGILTKESNGNLIGTGLLFTILTGLFQLVFGIKMLIDEPQDKNLKYYFRGVVLFFSLWLINGLIFNIEIVYFIIFILPIILAIFFSTITYKKAHP
;
A
#
# COMPACT_ATOMS: atom_id res chain seq x y z
N MET A 1 -7.00 7.14 16.45
CA MET A 1 -7.37 6.55 15.14
C MET A 1 -7.59 7.57 14.04
N LYS A 2 -8.30 8.68 14.27
CA LYS A 2 -8.54 9.73 13.25
C LYS A 2 -7.25 10.26 12.58
N ALA A 3 -6.21 10.55 13.37
CA ALA A 3 -4.92 11.00 12.83
C ALA A 3 -4.28 9.99 11.86
N ILE A 4 -4.27 8.70 12.20
CA ILE A 4 -3.76 7.63 11.34
C ILE A 4 -4.58 7.56 10.04
N ASN A 5 -5.90 7.71 10.12
CA ASN A 5 -6.77 7.71 8.94
C ASN A 5 -6.49 8.90 8.00
N TYR A 6 -6.32 10.12 8.54
CA TYR A 6 -5.97 11.29 7.73
C TYR A 6 -4.59 11.15 7.08
N LEU A 7 -3.60 10.66 7.83
CA LEU A 7 -2.28 10.36 7.27
C LEU A 7 -2.37 9.31 6.18
N ASN A 8 -3.16 8.25 6.37
CA ASN A 8 -3.36 7.23 5.34
C ASN A 8 -3.96 7.82 4.06
N TYR A 9 -4.96 8.71 4.15
CA TYR A 9 -5.49 9.41 2.98
C TYR A 9 -4.44 10.27 2.29
N PHE A 10 -3.59 10.95 3.03
CA PHE A 10 -2.47 11.69 2.44
C PHE A 10 -1.51 10.76 1.70
N PHE A 11 -1.07 9.68 2.35
CA PHE A 11 -0.12 8.73 1.78
C PHE A 11 -0.67 7.95 0.58
N VAL A 12 -1.97 7.67 0.51
CA VAL A 12 -2.57 7.01 -0.67
C VAL A 12 -2.93 8.04 -1.74
N GLY A 13 -3.50 9.18 -1.34
CA GLY A 13 -4.05 10.19 -2.24
C GLY A 13 -2.98 11.00 -2.96
N LEU A 14 -1.88 11.36 -2.29
CA LEU A 14 -0.81 12.14 -2.91
C LEU A 14 -0.14 11.42 -4.10
N PRO A 15 0.34 10.16 -3.98
CA PRO A 15 0.90 9.44 -5.13
C PRO A 15 -0.10 9.32 -6.28
N LEU A 16 -1.37 9.03 -5.97
CA LEU A 16 -2.42 8.95 -6.98
C LEU A 16 -2.60 10.29 -7.71
N LEU A 17 -2.65 11.39 -6.96
CA LEU A 17 -2.78 12.74 -7.51
C LEU A 17 -1.59 13.11 -8.39
N LEU A 18 -0.36 12.79 -7.97
CA LEU A 18 0.85 13.05 -8.76
C LEU A 18 0.86 12.29 -10.09
N VAL A 19 0.48 11.00 -10.07
CA VAL A 19 0.38 10.18 -11.29
C VAL A 19 -0.70 10.72 -12.22
N VAL A 20 -1.89 11.04 -11.70
CA VAL A 20 -3.00 11.58 -12.50
C VAL A 20 -2.62 12.93 -13.12
N LEU A 21 -1.99 13.84 -12.35
CA LEU A 21 -1.53 15.12 -12.87
C LEU A 21 -0.46 14.95 -13.95
N GLY A 22 0.50 14.03 -13.77
CA GLY A 22 1.51 13.74 -14.79
C GLY A 22 0.89 13.27 -16.11
N ILE A 23 -0.14 12.43 -16.04
CA ILE A 23 -0.89 11.98 -17.23
C ILE A 23 -1.66 13.13 -17.88
N LEU A 24 -2.41 13.91 -17.10
CA LEU A 24 -3.26 15.00 -17.62
C LEU A 24 -2.45 16.15 -18.24
N THR A 25 -1.31 16.48 -17.63
CA THR A 25 -0.43 17.54 -18.13
C THR A 25 0.45 17.09 -19.30
N LYS A 26 0.41 15.80 -19.66
CA LYS A 26 1.25 15.18 -20.71
C LYS A 26 2.73 15.54 -20.53
N GLU A 27 3.19 15.54 -19.28
CA GLU A 27 4.55 15.91 -18.95
C GLU A 27 5.53 14.95 -19.63
N SER A 28 6.33 15.46 -20.58
CA SER A 28 7.21 14.63 -21.42
C SER A 28 8.35 13.98 -20.65
N ASN A 29 8.74 14.54 -19.52
CA ASN A 29 9.91 14.09 -18.76
C ASN A 29 9.54 13.00 -17.74
N GLY A 30 8.24 12.78 -17.50
CA GLY A 30 7.73 11.75 -16.58
C GLY A 30 8.11 11.96 -15.11
N ASN A 31 8.59 13.15 -14.72
CA ASN A 31 9.06 13.42 -13.37
C ASN A 31 7.93 13.29 -12.34
N LEU A 32 6.72 13.77 -12.66
CA LEU A 32 5.55 13.69 -11.79
C LEU A 32 5.10 12.25 -11.58
N ILE A 33 5.03 11.47 -12.66
CA ILE A 33 4.66 10.05 -12.60
C ILE A 33 5.71 9.27 -11.78
N GLY A 34 6.99 9.46 -12.08
CA GLY A 34 8.09 8.83 -11.34
C GLY A 34 8.07 9.20 -9.86
N THR A 35 7.84 10.47 -9.53
CA THR A 35 7.71 10.93 -8.14
C THR A 35 6.51 10.27 -7.45
N GLY A 36 5.36 10.21 -8.11
CA GLY A 36 4.18 9.52 -7.58
C GLY A 36 4.44 8.04 -7.31
N LEU A 37 5.08 7.33 -8.24
CA LEU A 37 5.45 5.93 -8.06
C LEU A 37 6.44 5.73 -6.91
N LEU A 38 7.47 6.57 -6.78
CA LEU A 38 8.41 6.51 -5.65
C LEU A 38 7.71 6.77 -4.32
N PHE A 39 6.74 7.68 -4.30
CA PHE A 39 5.96 7.97 -3.09
C PHE A 39 5.14 6.76 -2.61
N THR A 40 4.77 5.82 -3.50
CA THR A 40 4.10 4.56 -3.09
C THR A 40 4.95 3.69 -2.16
N ILE A 41 6.28 3.81 -2.21
CA ILE A 41 7.19 3.14 -1.26
C ILE A 41 6.99 3.71 0.14
N LEU A 42 6.87 5.04 0.26
CA LEU A 42 6.57 5.71 1.52
C LEU A 42 5.17 5.33 2.03
N THR A 43 4.20 5.21 1.14
CA THR A 43 2.85 4.71 1.47
C THR A 43 2.92 3.31 2.07
N GLY A 44 3.61 2.38 1.40
CA GLY A 44 3.79 1.01 1.89
C GLY A 44 4.48 0.96 3.25
N LEU A 45 5.55 1.74 3.44
CA LEU A 45 6.26 1.84 4.72
C LEU A 45 5.37 2.38 5.84
N PHE A 46 4.64 3.47 5.58
CA PHE A 46 3.68 4.04 6.52
C PHE A 46 2.64 2.99 6.95
N GLN A 47 2.01 2.31 5.98
CA GLN A 47 0.97 1.33 6.26
C GLN A 47 1.51 0.10 6.98
N LEU A 48 2.74 -0.33 6.69
CA LEU A 48 3.41 -1.41 7.41
C LEU A 48 3.63 -1.05 8.88
N VAL A 49 4.22 0.11 9.16
CA VAL A 49 4.53 0.55 10.53
C VAL A 49 3.26 0.71 11.35
N PHE A 50 2.26 1.43 10.82
CA PHE A 50 1.01 1.64 11.55
C PHE A 50 0.15 0.38 11.60
N GLY A 51 0.20 -0.49 10.59
CA GLY A 51 -0.45 -1.79 10.62
C GLY A 51 0.10 -2.70 11.72
N ILE A 52 1.42 -2.76 11.88
CA ILE A 52 2.07 -3.49 12.99
C ILE A 52 1.66 -2.89 14.33
N LYS A 53 1.77 -1.57 14.48
CA LYS A 53 1.38 -0.87 15.71
C LYS A 53 -0.07 -1.17 16.10
N MET A 54 -0.99 -1.09 15.14
CA MET A 54 -2.40 -1.40 15.36
C MET A 54 -2.63 -2.87 15.72
N LEU A 55 -1.88 -3.80 15.12
CA LEU A 55 -1.97 -5.23 15.45
C LEU A 55 -1.44 -5.54 16.86
N ILE A 56 -0.41 -4.84 17.33
CA ILE A 56 0.11 -4.96 18.70
C ILE A 56 -0.94 -4.46 19.70
N ASP A 57 -1.58 -3.33 19.43
CA ASP A 57 -2.61 -2.76 20.30
C ASP A 57 -3.89 -3.59 20.31
N GLU A 58 -4.27 -4.16 19.15
CA GLU A 58 -5.52 -4.88 18.94
C GLU A 58 -5.29 -6.29 18.35
N PRO A 59 -4.61 -7.20 19.09
CA PRO A 59 -4.15 -8.48 18.55
C PRO A 59 -5.27 -9.47 18.25
N GLN A 60 -6.52 -9.17 18.61
CA GLN A 60 -7.69 -10.00 18.30
C GLN A 60 -8.47 -9.53 17.07
N ASP A 61 -8.13 -8.37 16.50
CA ASP A 61 -8.80 -7.87 15.30
C ASP A 61 -8.48 -8.75 14.09
N LYS A 62 -9.52 -9.40 13.55
CA LYS A 62 -9.40 -10.31 12.40
C LYS A 62 -8.97 -9.58 11.13
N ASN A 63 -9.42 -8.34 10.91
CA ASN A 63 -9.09 -7.58 9.72
C ASN A 63 -7.61 -7.20 9.70
N LEU A 64 -7.05 -6.80 10.85
CA LEU A 64 -5.62 -6.53 10.97
C LEU A 64 -4.77 -7.80 10.76
N LYS A 65 -5.23 -8.96 11.26
CA LYS A 65 -4.57 -10.24 10.97
C LYS A 65 -4.57 -10.57 9.48
N TYR A 66 -5.70 -10.40 8.79
CA TYR A 66 -5.78 -10.62 7.34
C TYR A 66 -4.88 -9.66 6.57
N TYR A 67 -4.83 -8.39 6.97
CA TYR A 67 -3.95 -7.40 6.35
C TYR A 67 -2.49 -7.83 6.47
N PHE A 68 -2.05 -8.20 7.68
CA PHE A 68 -0.68 -8.61 7.90
C PHE A 68 -0.31 -9.92 7.19
N ARG A 69 -1.23 -10.90 7.12
CA ARG A 69 -1.05 -12.10 6.28
C ARG A 69 -0.85 -11.75 4.82
N GLY A 70 -1.60 -10.78 4.29
CA GLY A 70 -1.44 -10.28 2.93
C GLY A 70 -0.09 -9.60 2.70
N VAL A 71 0.39 -8.81 3.66
CA VAL A 71 1.74 -8.20 3.62
C VAL A 71 2.83 -9.27 3.60
N VAL A 72 2.75 -10.29 4.48
CA VAL A 72 3.70 -11.41 4.49
C VAL A 72 3.66 -12.19 3.17
N LEU A 73 2.47 -12.43 2.62
CA LEU A 73 2.30 -13.08 1.33
C LEU A 73 2.96 -12.27 0.20
N PHE A 74 2.78 -10.94 0.18
CA PHE A 74 3.42 -10.05 -0.78
C PHE A 74 4.94 -10.19 -0.77
N PHE A 75 5.58 -10.04 0.39
CA PHE A 75 7.04 -10.14 0.49
C PHE A 75 7.55 -11.56 0.18
N SER A 76 6.79 -12.59 0.57
CA SER A 76 7.14 -13.98 0.27
C SER A 76 7.09 -14.26 -1.24
N LEU A 77 6.01 -13.83 -1.92
CA LEU A 77 5.88 -13.97 -3.37
C LEU A 77 6.97 -13.19 -4.10
N TRP A 78 7.24 -11.96 -3.69
CA TRP A 78 8.28 -11.13 -4.28
C TRP A 78 9.67 -11.79 -4.20
N LEU A 79 10.04 -12.30 -3.02
CA LEU A 79 11.34 -12.93 -2.79
C LEU A 79 11.46 -14.29 -3.51
N ILE A 80 10.44 -15.15 -3.39
CA ILE A 80 10.46 -16.49 -3.98
C ILE A 80 10.39 -16.42 -5.51
N ASN A 81 9.53 -15.55 -6.08
CA ASN A 81 9.45 -15.41 -7.52
C ASN A 81 10.71 -14.77 -8.12
N GLY A 82 11.27 -13.76 -7.45
CA GLY A 82 12.48 -13.09 -7.92
C GLY A 82 13.73 -13.97 -7.88
N LEU A 83 13.83 -14.91 -6.93
CA LEU A 83 15.02 -15.74 -6.74
C LEU A 83 14.92 -17.14 -7.34
N ILE A 84 13.72 -17.73 -7.43
CA ILE A 84 13.56 -19.16 -7.73
C ILE A 84 12.78 -19.38 -9.02
N PHE A 85 11.54 -18.88 -9.09
CA PHE A 85 10.59 -19.30 -10.11
C PHE A 85 10.59 -18.44 -11.37
N ASN A 86 10.80 -17.12 -11.22
CA ASN A 86 10.77 -16.13 -12.30
C ASN A 86 9.53 -16.23 -13.20
N ILE A 87 8.36 -16.49 -12.61
CA ILE A 87 7.10 -16.68 -13.33
C ILE A 87 6.48 -15.32 -13.65
N GLU A 88 6.17 -15.08 -14.92
CA GLU A 88 5.59 -13.82 -15.42
C GLU A 88 4.26 -13.46 -14.75
N ILE A 89 3.32 -14.41 -14.66
CA ILE A 89 2.01 -14.17 -14.07
C ILE A 89 2.11 -13.76 -12.59
N VAL A 90 3.15 -14.20 -11.88
CA VAL A 90 3.38 -13.83 -10.48
C VAL A 90 3.84 -12.38 -10.36
N TYR A 91 4.59 -11.84 -11.34
CA TYR A 91 4.95 -10.42 -11.35
C TYR A 91 3.72 -9.51 -11.51
N PHE A 92 2.74 -9.90 -12.34
CA PHE A 92 1.48 -9.18 -12.44
C PHE A 92 0.73 -9.16 -11.09
N ILE A 93 0.71 -10.28 -10.38
CA ILE A 93 0.10 -10.37 -9.04
C ILE A 93 0.85 -9.47 -8.05
N ILE A 94 2.18 -9.53 -8.03
CA ILE A 94 3.03 -8.69 -7.15
C ILE A 94 2.80 -7.20 -7.43
N PHE A 95 2.54 -6.81 -8.68
CA PHE A 95 2.27 -5.41 -9.03
C PHE A 95 0.92 -4.91 -8.49
N ILE A 96 -0.12 -5.75 -8.53
CA ILE A 96 -1.48 -5.39 -8.11
C ILE A 96 -1.66 -5.48 -6.59
N LEU A 97 -0.98 -6.42 -5.93
CA LEU A 97 -1.20 -6.73 -4.52
C LEU A 97 -0.97 -5.52 -3.56
N PRO A 98 0.05 -4.65 -3.74
CA PRO A 98 0.21 -3.43 -2.97
C PRO A 98 -1.00 -2.49 -3.03
N ILE A 99 -1.64 -2.38 -4.20
CA ILE A 99 -2.83 -1.55 -4.38
C ILE A 99 -3.99 -2.10 -3.56
N ILE A 100 -4.21 -3.41 -3.62
CA ILE A 100 -5.25 -4.10 -2.84
C ILE A 100 -4.99 -3.92 -1.34
N LEU A 101 -3.75 -4.11 -0.89
CA LEU A 101 -3.36 -3.94 0.51
C LEU A 101 -3.57 -2.48 0.98
N ALA A 102 -3.23 -1.50 0.15
CA ALA A 102 -3.42 -0.09 0.48
C ALA A 102 -4.90 0.28 0.64
N ILE A 103 -5.76 -0.22 -0.24
CA ILE A 103 -7.22 -0.05 -0.13
C ILE A 103 -7.74 -0.76 1.13
N PHE A 104 -7.29 -1.98 1.38
CA PHE A 104 -7.73 -2.75 2.55
C PHE A 104 -7.35 -2.06 3.86
N PHE A 105 -6.11 -1.59 3.99
CA PHE A 105 -5.66 -0.82 5.14
C PHE A 105 -6.47 0.47 5.33
N SER A 106 -6.70 1.20 4.23
CA SER A 106 -7.55 2.40 4.24
C SER A 106 -8.96 2.14 4.77
N THR A 107 -9.51 0.97 4.45
CA THR A 107 -10.84 0.55 4.91
C THR A 107 -10.85 0.26 6.41
N ILE A 108 -9.79 -0.39 6.93
CA ILE A 108 -9.61 -0.65 8.36
C ILE A 108 -9.49 0.67 9.15
N THR A 109 -8.63 1.58 8.69
CA THR A 109 -8.41 2.87 9.39
C THR A 109 -9.64 3.73 9.37
N TYR A 110 -10.41 3.73 8.28
CA TYR A 110 -11.66 4.49 8.17
C TYR A 110 -12.70 4.02 9.17
N LYS A 111 -12.97 2.70 9.20
CA LYS A 111 -13.95 2.09 10.13
C LYS A 111 -13.57 2.36 11.59
N LYS A 112 -12.28 2.28 11.93
CA LYS A 112 -11.81 2.57 13.30
C LYS A 112 -11.80 4.06 13.65
N ALA A 113 -11.79 4.95 12.67
CA ALA A 113 -11.81 6.40 12.89
C ALA A 113 -13.24 6.96 13.03
N HIS A 114 -14.23 6.25 12.49
CA HIS A 114 -15.65 6.63 12.51
C HIS A 114 -16.50 5.46 13.04
N PRO A 115 -16.41 5.17 14.36
CA PRO A 115 -17.19 4.12 15.01
C PRO A 115 -18.69 4.46 15.12
#